data_AF-A0ABD3QB46-F1
#
_entry.id   AF-A0ABD3QB46-F1
#
_cell.length_a   1.000
_cell.length_b   1.000
_cell.length_c   1.000
_cell.angle_alpha   90.00
_cell.angle_beta   90.00
_cell.angle_gamma   90.00
#
_symmetry.space_group_name_H-M   'P 1'
#
loop_
_entity.id
_entity.type
_entity.pdbx_description
1 polymer ?
#
loop_
_entity_poly.entity_id
_entity_poly.type
_entity_poly.pdbx_seq_one_letter_code
_entity_poly.pdbx_strand_id
1 'polypeptide(L)'
;MILHRFLPVLLLLHLPPINSDKFCGTDLSNAQSTCWQPCGTDADCCSLGQRCYEAGEACGSSVYDGENHNFCGVSWCDAAYTCGTPCVQGSCPNGLYCYASTPCDTDNGRSPPPLPAEPTGSTTNFCAATLDEAKETCWQPCPRGTGDCCLGLSCFNTAESSPTSSLGECSNSDYSGSNNFYCGKSWCHAAYTCGEPCPGGTDDECSGSGEYCYADVPCTYVRTVPAVFPPTSAVNAPVQYTGSGYVEDSTPSYKYCGNDAGDATKRCWQECNSDSDCCFGQYCFDSGINCGQAFYDGPNHSYCGTSRCDAISKCSVACPLGNECPEGETCFDNTPCDSDIPSTQPFYCGLGEAEVAEKCWQPCPSGQDSECCFGQTCYNTGGACMLTVDTTLNHRYCGVDKCDASYKCRTACPGGTDDECPDGESCFEDTPCSSNAVPPSFDVAYCGTSAKDAADNCWQPCRNDEDCCFEQTCYTSIVECGNPNFQGSAHFFCGIDFCDASFTCGKPCPSGYDADCDVGERCFANTPCDSDNAISYGLPRSSLNLALQYTPQEPSSGTILSSICNLEVIILYVALLLV
;
A
#
# COMPACT_ATOMS: atom_id res chain seq x y z
N MET A 1 0.71 -64.36 2.70
CA MET A 1 1.99 -63.82 2.17
C MET A 1 1.69 -62.46 1.56
N ILE A 2 2.59 -61.50 1.80
CA ILE A 2 2.61 -60.10 1.33
C ILE A 2 1.86 -59.12 2.26
N LEU A 3 2.60 -58.65 3.26
CA LEU A 3 2.39 -57.39 3.97
C LEU A 3 3.19 -56.32 3.21
N HIS A 4 2.54 -55.28 2.67
CA HIS A 4 3.23 -54.13 2.10
C HIS A 4 3.54 -53.11 3.20
N ARG A 5 4.83 -52.92 3.49
CA ARG A 5 5.36 -51.78 4.25
C ARG A 5 5.61 -50.64 3.27
N PHE A 6 5.01 -49.48 3.51
CA PHE A 6 5.43 -48.21 2.92
C PHE A 6 6.56 -47.64 3.78
N LEU A 7 7.73 -47.39 3.17
CA LEU A 7 8.78 -46.53 3.71
C LEU A 7 8.52 -45.09 3.23
N PRO A 8 8.73 -44.06 4.08
CA PRO A 8 8.72 -42.68 3.62
C PRO A 8 10.04 -42.36 2.92
N VAL A 9 9.94 -41.84 1.69
CA VAL A 9 11.06 -41.30 0.93
C VAL A 9 11.40 -39.93 1.51
N LEU A 10 12.59 -39.81 2.09
CA LEU A 10 13.17 -38.57 2.58
C LEU A 10 13.54 -37.70 1.37
N LEU A 11 12.79 -36.62 1.13
CA LEU A 11 13.03 -35.66 0.07
C LEU A 11 14.15 -34.70 0.51
N LEU A 12 15.39 -34.98 0.11
CA LEU A 12 16.51 -34.04 0.22
C LEU A 12 16.31 -32.93 -0.82
N LEU A 13 15.85 -31.76 -0.37
CA LEU A 13 15.83 -30.53 -1.17
C LEU A 13 17.27 -30.15 -1.52
N HIS A 14 17.69 -30.47 -2.75
CA HIS A 14 18.91 -29.89 -3.33
C HIS A 14 18.65 -28.42 -3.64
N LEU A 15 19.24 -27.52 -2.86
CA LEU A 15 19.34 -26.12 -3.23
C LEU A 15 20.21 -26.00 -4.49
N PRO A 16 19.86 -25.13 -5.45
CA PRO A 16 20.69 -24.89 -6.62
C PRO A 16 22.07 -24.38 -6.18
N PRO A 17 23.16 -24.79 -6.85
CA PRO A 17 24.49 -24.29 -6.55
C PRO A 17 24.51 -22.77 -6.73
N ILE A 18 24.90 -22.04 -5.68
CA ILE A 18 25.12 -20.59 -5.73
C ILE A 18 26.28 -20.34 -6.70
N ASN A 19 26.10 -19.42 -7.65
CA ASN A 19 27.10 -19.11 -8.65
C ASN A 19 28.32 -18.44 -7.96
N SER A 20 29.52 -18.99 -8.14
CA SER A 20 30.72 -18.63 -7.37
C SER A 20 31.27 -17.23 -7.63
N ASP A 21 30.72 -16.51 -8.61
CA ASP A 21 31.35 -15.30 -9.15
C ASP A 21 30.68 -14.00 -8.65
N LYS A 22 29.65 -14.13 -7.81
CA LYS A 22 28.84 -13.02 -7.31
C LYS A 22 28.93 -12.88 -5.80
N PHE A 23 29.16 -11.66 -5.32
CA PHE A 23 29.34 -11.35 -3.91
C PHE A 23 28.58 -10.09 -3.49
N CYS A 24 28.11 -10.09 -2.25
CA CYS A 24 27.46 -8.93 -1.64
C CYS A 24 28.47 -7.83 -1.32
N GLY A 25 28.10 -6.59 -1.64
CA GLY A 25 28.82 -5.40 -1.25
C GLY A 25 27.94 -4.17 -1.35
N THR A 26 28.40 -3.02 -0.85
CA THR A 26 27.71 -1.72 -1.06
C THR A 26 27.90 -1.19 -2.49
N ASP A 27 28.98 -1.64 -3.14
CA ASP A 27 29.32 -1.40 -4.53
C ASP A 27 30.22 -2.54 -5.05
N LEU A 28 30.54 -2.53 -6.35
CA LEU A 28 31.39 -3.55 -6.98
C LEU A 28 32.79 -3.62 -6.36
N SER A 29 33.39 -2.48 -5.99
CA SER A 29 34.73 -2.43 -5.39
C SER A 29 34.71 -3.03 -3.98
N ASN A 30 33.67 -2.76 -3.20
CA ASN A 30 33.43 -3.36 -1.89
C ASN A 30 33.22 -4.87 -2.00
N ALA A 31 32.40 -5.34 -2.95
CA ALA A 31 32.19 -6.76 -3.21
C ALA A 31 33.49 -7.47 -3.62
N GLN A 32 34.29 -6.87 -4.51
CA GLN A 32 35.57 -7.39 -4.98
C GLN A 32 36.67 -7.42 -3.92
N SER A 33 36.66 -6.46 -3.00
CA SER A 33 37.70 -6.35 -1.97
C SER A 33 37.40 -7.18 -0.72
N THR A 34 36.12 -7.36 -0.38
CA THR A 34 35.71 -8.09 0.82
C THR A 34 35.47 -9.57 0.55
N CYS A 35 34.95 -9.93 -0.62
CA CYS A 35 34.59 -11.31 -1.00
C CYS A 35 33.80 -12.04 0.11
N TRP A 36 32.95 -11.29 0.81
CA TRP A 36 32.49 -11.70 2.14
C TRP A 36 31.32 -12.69 2.08
N GLN A 37 30.35 -12.44 1.21
CA GLN A 37 29.14 -13.25 1.12
C GLN A 37 28.83 -13.56 -0.35
N PRO A 38 28.85 -14.83 -0.78
CA PRO A 38 28.39 -15.20 -2.11
C PRO A 38 26.87 -15.02 -2.22
N CYS A 39 26.39 -14.62 -3.40
CA CYS A 39 24.98 -14.34 -3.63
C CYS A 39 24.53 -14.77 -5.03
N GLY A 40 23.28 -15.20 -5.16
CA GLY A 40 22.63 -15.36 -6.47
C GLY A 40 21.87 -14.11 -6.88
N THR A 41 21.31 -13.40 -5.90
CA THR A 41 20.43 -12.23 -6.01
C THR A 41 20.69 -11.23 -4.90
N ASP A 42 20.18 -10.00 -5.04
CA ASP A 42 20.28 -8.94 -4.01
C ASP A 42 19.62 -9.38 -2.67
N ALA A 43 18.61 -10.25 -2.72
CA ALA A 43 17.91 -10.76 -1.54
C ALA A 43 18.76 -11.71 -0.68
N ASP A 44 19.85 -12.24 -1.25
CA ASP A 44 20.76 -13.10 -0.49
C ASP A 44 21.62 -12.28 0.47
N CYS A 45 21.80 -10.97 0.24
CA CYS A 45 22.74 -10.13 0.98
C CYS A 45 22.26 -9.75 2.39
N CYS A 46 23.12 -9.96 3.39
CA CYS A 46 22.74 -9.89 4.80
C CYS A 46 22.68 -8.48 5.40
N SER A 47 23.35 -7.50 4.81
CA SER A 47 23.33 -6.12 5.30
C SER A 47 22.40 -5.25 4.46
N LEU A 48 21.59 -4.43 5.13
CA LEU A 48 20.76 -3.43 4.46
C LEU A 48 21.64 -2.51 3.59
N GLY A 49 21.25 -2.34 2.33
CA GLY A 49 21.98 -1.53 1.35
C GLY A 49 23.10 -2.26 0.59
N GLN A 50 23.32 -3.56 0.84
CA GLN A 50 24.17 -4.37 -0.02
C GLN A 50 23.40 -4.92 -1.21
N ARG A 51 24.09 -5.07 -2.35
CA ARG A 51 23.59 -5.69 -3.57
C ARG A 51 24.55 -6.78 -4.04
N CYS A 52 24.06 -7.64 -4.91
CA CYS A 52 24.81 -8.76 -5.42
C CYS A 52 25.58 -8.35 -6.70
N TYR A 53 26.91 -8.27 -6.60
CA TYR A 53 27.78 -7.84 -7.69
C TYR A 53 28.60 -8.98 -8.27
N GLU A 54 28.81 -8.99 -9.59
CA GLU A 54 29.77 -9.89 -10.24
C GLU A 54 31.20 -9.43 -9.94
N ALA A 55 31.82 -10.01 -8.91
CA ALA A 55 33.15 -9.62 -8.45
C ALA A 55 34.27 -10.13 -9.38
N GLY A 56 33.97 -11.09 -10.27
CA GLY A 56 34.95 -11.71 -11.17
C GLY A 56 36.03 -12.49 -10.41
N GLU A 57 37.19 -12.73 -11.04
CA GLU A 57 38.29 -13.53 -10.48
C GLU A 57 38.95 -12.93 -9.22
N ALA A 58 38.55 -11.73 -8.79
CA ALA A 58 39.07 -11.09 -7.59
C ALA A 58 38.78 -11.91 -6.32
N CYS A 59 37.65 -12.60 -6.30
CA CYS A 59 37.24 -13.48 -5.22
C CYS A 59 37.50 -14.94 -5.62
N GLY A 60 38.75 -15.39 -5.45
CA GLY A 60 39.16 -16.75 -5.84
C GLY A 60 38.33 -17.84 -5.16
N SER A 61 38.05 -18.93 -5.88
CA SER A 61 37.09 -19.99 -5.53
C SER A 61 37.48 -20.93 -4.37
N SER A 62 38.09 -20.47 -3.27
CA SER A 62 38.65 -21.41 -2.28
C SER A 62 38.74 -20.96 -0.82
N VAL A 63 38.12 -19.84 -0.42
CA VAL A 63 38.29 -19.37 0.98
C VAL A 63 37.40 -20.15 1.98
N TYR A 64 36.30 -20.77 1.54
CA TYR A 64 35.30 -21.39 2.44
C TYR A 64 34.88 -22.82 2.06
N ASP A 65 35.72 -23.53 1.30
CA ASP A 65 35.45 -24.92 0.90
C ASP A 65 35.98 -25.91 1.95
N GLY A 66 35.18 -26.16 2.98
CA GLY A 66 35.45 -27.16 4.01
C GLY A 66 34.27 -27.35 4.97
N GLU A 67 34.13 -28.55 5.54
CA GLU A 67 33.08 -28.86 6.53
C GLU A 67 33.20 -28.02 7.81
N ASN A 68 34.36 -27.38 8.04
CA ASN A 68 34.65 -26.46 9.13
C ASN A 68 33.99 -25.06 8.97
N HIS A 69 33.31 -24.80 7.85
CA HIS A 69 32.58 -23.55 7.57
C HIS A 69 31.06 -23.69 7.65
N ASN A 70 30.57 -24.79 8.24
CA ASN A 70 29.14 -25.07 8.35
C ASN A 70 28.64 -24.72 9.76
N PHE A 71 27.74 -23.74 9.86
CA PHE A 71 27.21 -23.25 11.14
C PHE A 71 25.69 -23.20 11.16
N CYS A 72 25.12 -23.44 12.34
CA CYS A 72 23.67 -23.41 12.56
C CYS A 72 23.16 -21.98 12.74
N GLY A 73 22.04 -21.66 12.09
CA GLY A 73 21.31 -20.40 12.29
C GLY A 73 19.87 -20.50 11.81
N VAL A 74 19.08 -19.43 12.00
CA VAL A 74 17.74 -19.30 11.40
C VAL A 74 17.80 -18.82 9.94
N SER A 75 18.93 -18.25 9.54
CA SER A 75 19.28 -17.82 8.19
C SER A 75 20.79 -17.96 7.96
N TRP A 76 21.25 -17.89 6.71
CA TRP A 76 22.69 -17.88 6.41
C TRP A 76 23.39 -16.72 7.13
N CYS A 77 22.75 -15.55 7.18
CA CYS A 77 23.24 -14.36 7.87
C CYS A 77 23.42 -14.57 9.36
N ASP A 78 22.41 -15.14 10.02
CA ASP A 78 22.47 -15.49 11.44
C ASP A 78 23.63 -16.44 11.72
N ALA A 79 23.78 -17.50 10.91
CA ALA A 79 24.89 -18.44 11.02
C ALA A 79 26.27 -17.77 10.79
N ALA A 80 26.37 -16.88 9.81
CA ALA A 80 27.59 -16.18 9.43
C ALA A 80 28.04 -15.10 10.44
N TYR A 81 27.11 -14.46 11.15
CA TYR A 81 27.42 -13.41 12.13
C TYR A 81 27.51 -13.92 13.56
N THR A 82 26.74 -14.93 13.95
CA THR A 82 26.82 -15.46 15.32
C THR A 82 27.94 -16.47 15.47
N CYS A 83 28.37 -17.10 14.38
CA CYS A 83 29.26 -18.26 14.39
C CYS A 83 28.85 -19.27 15.48
N GLY A 84 27.56 -19.59 15.50
CA GLY A 84 26.93 -20.39 16.56
C GLY A 84 27.43 -21.83 16.66
N THR A 85 26.51 -22.80 16.68
CA THR A 85 26.94 -24.21 16.77
C THR A 85 27.41 -24.71 15.40
N PRO A 86 28.64 -25.22 15.25
CA PRO A 86 29.08 -25.84 14.00
C PRO A 86 28.31 -27.13 13.74
N CYS A 87 27.91 -27.38 12.49
CA CYS A 87 27.09 -28.53 12.09
C CYS A 87 27.86 -29.50 11.18
N VAL A 88 28.66 -30.37 11.80
CA VAL A 88 29.60 -31.30 11.13
C VAL A 88 28.90 -32.40 10.29
N GLN A 89 27.56 -32.52 10.34
CA GLN A 89 26.79 -33.48 9.51
C GLN A 89 25.40 -32.91 9.12
N GLY A 90 25.29 -31.59 8.99
CA GLY A 90 24.01 -30.96 8.63
C GLY A 90 22.95 -30.93 9.75
N SER A 91 23.26 -31.40 10.95
CA SER A 91 22.32 -31.44 12.08
C SER A 91 22.49 -30.22 12.98
N CYS A 92 21.38 -29.51 13.23
CA CYS A 92 21.33 -28.33 14.09
C CYS A 92 20.26 -28.47 15.18
N PRO A 93 20.49 -27.92 16.39
CA PRO A 93 19.51 -27.97 17.48
C PRO A 93 18.32 -27.01 17.23
N ASN A 94 17.21 -27.24 17.93
CA ASN A 94 16.09 -26.29 18.07
C ASN A 94 15.46 -25.77 16.76
N GLY A 95 15.45 -26.60 15.70
CA GLY A 95 14.84 -26.20 14.42
C GLY A 95 15.66 -25.20 13.61
N LEU A 96 16.93 -24.97 13.97
CA LEU A 96 17.88 -24.22 13.16
C LEU A 96 18.28 -25.02 11.92
N TYR A 97 18.77 -24.32 10.89
CA TYR A 97 19.27 -24.91 9.65
C TYR A 97 20.79 -24.82 9.61
N CYS A 98 21.43 -25.83 9.00
CA CYS A 98 22.87 -25.85 8.80
C CYS A 98 23.21 -25.13 7.49
N TYR A 99 23.90 -24.01 7.59
CA TYR A 99 24.32 -23.21 6.44
C TYR A 99 25.79 -23.46 6.16
N ALA A 100 26.12 -23.73 4.89
CA ALA A 100 27.48 -23.97 4.44
C ALA A 100 28.18 -22.68 4.01
N SER A 101 29.51 -22.74 3.93
CA SER A 101 30.37 -21.66 3.43
C SER A 101 30.22 -20.35 4.19
N THR A 102 29.98 -20.42 5.51
CA THR A 102 29.99 -19.24 6.38
C THR A 102 31.43 -18.76 6.62
N PRO A 103 31.66 -17.47 6.91
CA PRO A 103 33.01 -16.95 7.20
C PRO A 103 33.60 -17.47 8.52
N CYS A 104 32.79 -18.15 9.33
CA CYS A 104 33.16 -18.77 10.58
C CYS A 104 34.04 -20.01 10.33
N ASP A 105 35.04 -20.24 11.18
CA ASP A 105 35.97 -21.36 11.05
C ASP A 105 36.20 -21.99 12.43
N THR A 106 35.86 -23.28 12.57
CA THR A 106 36.06 -24.02 13.82
C THR A 106 37.52 -24.20 14.21
N ASP A 107 38.44 -24.17 13.25
CA ASP A 107 39.85 -24.51 13.46
C ASP A 107 40.71 -23.27 13.76
N ASN A 108 40.40 -22.14 13.10
CA ASN A 108 41.19 -20.91 13.24
C ASN A 108 40.61 -19.89 14.23
N GLY A 109 39.47 -20.20 14.86
CA GLY A 109 38.84 -19.30 15.83
C GLY A 109 38.58 -17.91 15.27
N ARG A 110 38.37 -17.78 13.96
CA ARG A 110 38.02 -16.50 13.34
C ARG A 110 36.69 -16.08 13.94
N SER A 111 36.74 -15.00 14.72
CA SER A 111 35.54 -14.32 15.18
C SER A 111 34.78 -13.83 13.96
N PRO A 112 33.43 -13.78 14.04
CA PRO A 112 32.63 -13.17 12.99
C PRO A 112 33.19 -11.78 12.65
N PRO A 113 33.02 -11.30 11.41
CA PRO A 113 33.33 -9.91 11.10
C PRO A 113 32.70 -9.02 12.18
N PRO A 114 33.40 -7.98 12.66
CA PRO A 114 32.80 -7.08 13.64
C PRO A 114 31.44 -6.66 13.10
N LEU A 115 30.39 -6.93 13.89
CA LEU A 115 29.08 -6.33 13.64
C LEU A 115 29.33 -4.84 13.41
N PRO A 116 28.64 -4.20 12.45
CA PRO A 116 28.71 -2.76 12.29
C PRO A 116 28.65 -2.11 13.66
N ALA A 117 29.64 -1.27 13.99
CA ALA A 117 29.75 -0.68 15.32
C ALA A 117 28.39 -0.13 15.74
N GLU A 118 28.03 -0.32 17.01
CA GLU A 118 26.81 0.25 17.59
C GLU A 118 26.69 1.71 17.11
N PRO A 119 25.54 2.11 16.55
CA PRO A 119 25.38 3.45 16.04
C PRO A 119 25.54 4.44 17.19
N THR A 120 26.73 5.01 17.36
CA THR A 120 26.90 6.26 18.10
C THR A 120 26.10 7.28 17.32
N GLY A 121 24.91 7.66 17.81
CA GLY A 121 23.93 8.46 17.09
C GLY A 121 24.62 9.58 16.29
N SER A 122 24.59 9.46 14.96
CA SER A 122 25.04 10.55 14.10
C SER A 122 24.03 11.67 14.29
N THR A 123 24.42 12.73 14.98
CA THR A 123 23.54 13.86 15.34
C THR A 123 23.06 14.65 14.12
N THR A 124 23.49 14.28 12.91
CA THR A 124 23.26 15.05 11.68
C THR A 124 22.62 14.23 10.55
N ASN A 125 22.26 12.96 10.76
CA ASN A 125 21.65 12.13 9.72
C ASN A 125 20.17 11.90 10.02
N PHE A 126 19.28 12.37 9.14
CA PHE A 126 17.82 12.29 9.33
C PHE A 126 17.10 11.77 8.07
N CYS A 127 16.02 11.01 8.29
CA CYS A 127 15.16 10.47 7.25
C CYS A 127 14.17 11.51 6.76
N ALA A 128 14.05 11.62 5.45
CA ALA A 128 13.03 12.42 4.77
C ALA A 128 12.87 11.95 3.32
N ALA A 129 11.97 12.56 2.55
CA ALA A 129 11.93 12.38 1.10
C ALA A 129 13.01 13.25 0.41
N THR A 130 13.34 14.40 1.01
CA THR A 130 14.36 15.34 0.48
C THR A 130 15.29 15.87 1.57
N LEU A 131 16.48 16.35 1.19
CA LEU A 131 17.43 16.98 2.13
C LEU A 131 16.84 18.22 2.81
N ASP A 132 16.02 19.00 2.10
CA ASP A 132 15.40 20.21 2.66
C ASP A 132 14.36 19.83 3.73
N GLU A 133 13.52 18.83 3.47
CA GLU A 133 12.58 18.28 4.46
C GLU A 133 13.32 17.66 5.66
N ALA A 134 14.45 16.97 5.45
CA ALA A 134 15.28 16.43 6.54
C ALA A 134 15.81 17.55 7.45
N LYS A 135 16.15 18.71 6.88
CA LYS A 135 16.60 19.90 7.62
C LYS A 135 15.47 20.64 8.33
N GLU A 136 14.26 20.60 7.79
CA GLU A 136 13.09 21.25 8.39
C GLU A 136 12.49 20.43 9.54
N THR A 137 12.41 19.12 9.37
CA THR A 137 11.64 18.25 10.28
C THR A 137 12.48 17.62 11.37
N CYS A 138 13.77 17.34 11.12
CA CYS A 138 14.68 16.65 12.06
C CYS A 138 14.06 15.40 12.73
N TRP A 139 13.15 14.70 12.04
CA TRP A 139 12.16 13.86 12.71
C TRP A 139 12.68 12.48 13.10
N GLN A 140 13.37 11.79 12.19
CA GLN A 140 13.82 10.41 12.40
C GLN A 140 15.33 10.30 12.15
N PRO A 141 16.16 10.04 13.16
CA PRO A 141 17.59 9.84 12.94
C PRO A 141 17.87 8.52 12.21
N CYS A 142 18.86 8.53 11.32
CA CYS A 142 19.28 7.35 10.54
C CYS A 142 20.79 7.10 10.64
N PRO A 143 21.29 6.70 11.82
CA PRO A 143 22.72 6.52 12.02
C PRO A 143 23.34 5.40 11.18
N ARG A 144 22.53 4.43 10.70
CA ARG A 144 22.97 3.34 9.80
C ARG A 144 22.57 3.59 8.34
N GLY A 145 22.16 4.81 8.00
CA GLY A 145 21.73 5.18 6.64
C GLY A 145 20.28 4.83 6.35
N THR A 146 19.92 4.77 5.06
CA THR A 146 18.52 4.64 4.58
C THR A 146 17.78 3.43 5.13
N GLY A 147 18.47 2.36 5.54
CA GLY A 147 17.83 1.19 6.16
C GLY A 147 17.16 1.48 7.51
N ASP A 148 17.51 2.58 8.17
CA ASP A 148 16.85 3.02 9.39
C ASP A 148 15.55 3.81 9.12
N CYS A 149 15.32 4.23 7.88
CA CYS A 149 14.22 5.12 7.51
C CYS A 149 12.91 4.37 7.27
N CYS A 150 11.84 4.85 7.91
CA CYS A 150 10.52 4.27 7.72
C CYS A 150 9.91 4.73 6.39
N LEU A 151 8.88 4.01 5.91
CA LEU A 151 8.05 4.44 4.77
C LEU A 151 8.82 4.68 3.45
N GLY A 152 9.98 4.04 3.27
CA GLY A 152 10.79 4.22 2.06
C GLY A 152 11.50 5.57 1.96
N LEU A 153 11.59 6.33 3.07
CA LEU A 153 12.35 7.57 3.14
C LEU A 153 13.86 7.31 2.99
N SER A 154 14.60 8.33 2.58
CA SER A 154 16.06 8.28 2.43
C SER A 154 16.78 8.99 3.56
N CYS A 155 17.97 8.51 3.92
CA CYS A 155 18.79 9.13 4.96
C CYS A 155 19.63 10.27 4.39
N PHE A 156 19.48 11.48 4.94
CA PHE A 156 20.20 12.68 4.51
C PHE A 156 21.09 13.23 5.62
N ASN A 157 22.31 13.64 5.25
CA ASN A 157 23.20 14.37 6.16
C ASN A 157 22.86 15.86 6.17
N THR A 158 22.24 16.33 7.24
CA THR A 158 21.78 17.72 7.41
C THR A 158 22.93 18.70 7.68
N ALA A 159 24.12 18.21 8.04
CA ALA A 159 25.32 19.04 8.22
C ALA A 159 26.00 19.45 6.90
N GLU A 160 25.60 18.87 5.78
CA GLU A 160 26.10 19.34 4.48
C GLU A 160 25.44 20.68 4.15
N SER A 161 26.27 21.73 4.12
CA SER A 161 25.89 23.08 3.75
C SER A 161 25.36 23.10 2.31
N SER A 162 24.03 23.17 2.18
CA SER A 162 23.43 23.50 0.89
C SER A 162 23.57 25.00 0.69
N PRO A 163 24.20 25.48 -0.41
CA PRO A 163 24.46 26.91 -0.61
C PRO A 163 23.19 27.75 -0.81
N THR A 164 22.00 27.13 -0.82
CA THR A 164 20.71 27.78 -1.11
C THR A 164 19.72 27.77 0.06
N SER A 165 20.00 27.09 1.17
CA SER A 165 19.05 26.95 2.29
C SER A 165 19.46 27.79 3.50
N SER A 166 18.59 28.70 3.93
CA SER A 166 18.69 29.45 5.20
C SER A 166 18.19 28.67 6.43
N LEU A 167 17.84 27.39 6.27
CA LEU A 167 17.33 26.53 7.34
C LEU A 167 18.50 25.91 8.12
N GLY A 168 18.39 25.91 9.44
CA GLY A 168 19.48 25.54 10.37
C GLY A 168 19.84 24.05 10.32
N GLU A 169 21.02 23.72 10.87
CA GLU A 169 21.49 22.34 11.01
C GLU A 169 20.68 21.59 12.07
N CYS A 170 20.05 20.47 11.70
CA CYS A 170 19.49 19.55 12.69
C CYS A 170 20.65 18.94 13.48
N SER A 171 20.74 19.32 14.75
CA SER A 171 21.77 18.83 15.68
C SER A 171 21.19 18.01 16.83
N ASN A 172 19.86 18.01 16.99
CA ASN A 172 19.11 17.16 17.90
C ASN A 172 17.71 16.92 17.34
N SER A 173 17.18 15.71 17.51
CA SER A 173 15.76 15.44 17.29
C SER A 173 14.91 16.09 18.37
N ASP A 174 13.62 16.31 18.08
CA ASP A 174 12.62 16.74 19.07
C ASP A 174 12.44 15.73 20.22
N TYR A 175 12.94 14.50 20.04
CA TYR A 175 12.91 13.41 21.01
C TYR A 175 14.26 13.20 21.73
N SER A 176 15.18 14.15 21.64
CA SER A 176 16.46 14.08 22.34
C SER A 176 16.29 14.04 23.88
N GLY A 177 16.57 12.89 24.49
CA GLY A 177 16.52 12.68 25.95
C GLY A 177 16.57 11.21 26.38
N SER A 178 16.98 10.96 27.63
CA SER A 178 17.13 9.59 28.22
C SER A 178 15.86 8.75 28.32
N ASN A 179 14.70 9.29 27.91
CA ASN A 179 13.40 8.63 28.05
C ASN A 179 12.82 8.13 26.72
N ASN A 180 13.53 8.30 25.60
CA ASN A 180 13.06 7.93 24.26
C ASN A 180 13.86 6.77 23.67
N PHE A 181 14.23 5.82 24.52
CA PHE A 181 14.97 4.62 24.14
C PHE A 181 14.05 3.40 24.21
N TYR A 182 13.83 2.74 23.08
CA TYR A 182 12.92 1.61 22.97
C TYR A 182 13.49 0.47 22.13
N CYS A 183 13.22 -0.75 22.57
CA CYS A 183 13.62 -1.97 21.93
C CYS A 183 12.78 -2.27 20.69
N GLY A 184 13.44 -2.71 19.63
CA GLY A 184 12.77 -3.26 18.45
C GLY A 184 13.75 -3.92 17.49
N LYS A 185 13.25 -4.55 16.42
CA LYS A 185 14.12 -5.12 15.37
C LYS A 185 14.65 -4.08 14.39
N SER A 186 14.03 -2.90 14.37
CA SER A 186 14.40 -1.71 13.60
C SER A 186 13.88 -0.48 14.34
N TRP A 187 14.37 0.71 13.98
CA TRP A 187 13.85 1.96 14.55
C TRP A 187 12.33 2.08 14.36
N CYS A 188 11.84 1.74 13.16
CA CYS A 188 10.41 1.71 12.85
C CYS A 188 9.64 0.74 13.74
N HIS A 189 10.17 -0.47 13.93
CA HIS A 189 9.53 -1.44 14.83
C HIS A 189 9.43 -0.88 16.25
N ALA A 190 10.49 -0.26 16.77
CA ALA A 190 10.48 0.37 18.08
C ALA A 190 9.47 1.53 18.16
N ALA A 191 9.40 2.38 17.14
CA ALA A 191 8.47 3.51 17.06
C ALA A 191 7.00 3.11 16.94
N TYR A 192 6.70 2.06 16.18
CA TYR A 192 5.32 1.61 15.98
C TYR A 192 4.81 0.73 17.11
N THR A 193 5.65 -0.17 17.63
CA THR A 193 5.22 -1.08 18.69
C THR A 193 5.33 -0.46 20.07
N CYS A 194 6.16 0.58 20.23
CA CYS A 194 6.57 1.09 21.53
C CYS A 194 6.92 -0.04 22.48
N GLY A 195 7.90 -0.85 22.06
CA GLY A 195 8.33 -2.07 22.74
C GLY A 195 8.89 -1.84 24.16
N GLU A 196 9.75 -2.74 24.62
CA GLU A 196 10.36 -2.60 25.94
C GLU A 196 11.25 -1.33 26.00
N PRO A 197 11.06 -0.42 26.97
CA PRO A 197 11.94 0.73 27.11
C PRO A 197 13.33 0.28 27.59
N CYS A 198 14.38 0.84 27.00
CA CYS A 198 15.78 0.55 27.32
C CYS A 198 16.50 1.82 27.83
N PRO A 199 16.29 2.21 29.11
CA PRO A 199 16.73 3.51 29.65
C PRO A 199 18.25 3.72 29.73
N GLY A 200 19.05 2.66 29.67
CA GLY A 200 20.51 2.71 29.58
C GLY A 200 21.01 2.97 28.15
N GLY A 201 20.12 2.86 27.15
CA GLY A 201 20.47 3.07 25.74
C GLY A 201 21.32 1.93 25.15
N THR A 202 21.31 0.75 25.78
CA THR A 202 22.13 -0.40 25.38
C THR A 202 21.26 -1.56 24.92
N ASP A 203 21.68 -2.25 23.86
CA ASP A 203 20.95 -3.40 23.29
C ASP A 203 20.75 -4.55 24.30
N ASP A 204 21.64 -4.68 25.29
CA ASP A 204 21.56 -5.65 26.39
C ASP A 204 20.30 -5.52 27.25
N GLU A 205 19.59 -4.38 27.19
CA GLU A 205 18.35 -4.15 27.91
C GLU A 205 17.11 -4.70 27.19
N CYS A 206 17.26 -5.18 25.94
CA CYS A 206 16.16 -5.71 25.15
C CYS A 206 15.97 -7.22 25.34
N SER A 207 14.79 -7.64 25.82
CA SER A 207 14.51 -9.05 26.08
C SER A 207 14.27 -9.88 24.81
N GLY A 208 13.99 -9.24 23.66
CA GLY A 208 13.70 -9.91 22.40
C GLY A 208 14.96 -10.35 21.64
N SER A 209 14.98 -11.60 21.15
CA SER A 209 16.07 -12.09 20.30
C SER A 209 16.15 -11.27 19.01
N GLY A 210 17.28 -10.58 18.78
CA GLY A 210 17.50 -9.74 17.60
C GLY A 210 16.85 -8.36 17.69
N GLU A 211 16.52 -7.90 18.90
CA GLU A 211 16.13 -6.51 19.14
C GLU A 211 17.33 -5.66 19.53
N TYR A 212 17.25 -4.37 19.19
CA TYR A 212 18.23 -3.33 19.48
C TYR A 212 17.52 -2.16 20.16
N CYS A 213 18.26 -1.44 20.99
CA CYS A 213 17.80 -0.27 21.69
C CYS A 213 17.93 0.97 20.78
N TYR A 214 16.81 1.51 20.31
CA TYR A 214 16.80 2.68 19.44
C TYR A 214 16.55 3.95 20.24
N ALA A 215 17.37 4.97 20.00
CA ALA A 215 17.21 6.31 20.57
C ALA A 215 16.16 7.14 19.80
N ASP A 216 15.70 8.21 20.44
CA ASP A 216 14.80 9.22 19.87
C ASP A 216 13.48 8.64 19.32
N VAL A 217 13.05 7.51 19.86
CA VAL A 217 11.81 6.86 19.48
C VAL A 217 10.63 7.62 20.11
N PRO A 218 9.60 8.03 19.34
CA PRO A 218 8.52 8.91 19.80
C PRO A 218 7.46 8.21 20.69
N CYS A 219 7.90 7.29 21.53
CA CYS A 219 7.07 6.57 22.48
C CYS A 219 7.16 7.30 23.82
N THR A 220 6.17 8.13 24.14
CA THR A 220 6.07 8.73 25.48
C THR A 220 4.74 8.37 26.10
N TYR A 221 4.75 8.04 27.40
CA TYR A 221 3.57 7.63 28.16
C TYR A 221 2.50 8.73 28.29
N VAL A 222 2.74 9.95 27.77
CA VAL A 222 1.89 11.14 28.03
C VAL A 222 1.69 12.06 26.81
N ARG A 223 2.18 11.72 25.61
CA ARG A 223 1.80 12.41 24.38
C ARG A 223 1.52 11.41 23.27
N THR A 224 0.38 11.62 22.60
CA THR A 224 0.01 10.98 21.34
C THR A 224 1.07 11.28 20.29
N VAL A 225 1.49 10.26 19.55
CA VAL A 225 2.27 10.36 18.32
C VAL A 225 1.67 11.48 17.44
N PRO A 226 2.47 12.35 16.79
CA PRO A 226 1.94 13.34 15.87
C PRO A 226 0.98 12.70 14.86
N ALA A 227 -0.08 13.42 14.48
CA ALA A 227 -1.22 12.93 13.67
C ALA A 227 -0.88 12.47 12.23
N VAL A 228 0.40 12.23 11.94
CA VAL A 228 0.91 11.66 10.68
C VAL A 228 0.79 10.13 10.66
N PHE A 229 0.22 9.51 11.69
CA PHE A 229 -0.03 8.07 11.74
C PHE A 229 -1.48 7.73 12.17
N PRO A 230 -2.15 6.77 11.51
CA PRO A 230 -3.39 6.17 12.00
C PRO A 230 -3.12 5.31 13.25
N PRO A 231 -4.05 5.24 14.22
CA PRO A 231 -3.82 4.60 15.51
C PRO A 231 -3.77 3.07 15.38
N THR A 232 -2.73 2.45 15.95
CA THR A 232 -2.79 1.06 16.44
C THR A 232 -2.58 1.05 17.95
N SER A 233 -3.40 0.25 18.63
CA SER A 233 -3.63 0.33 20.08
C SER A 233 -2.44 -0.16 20.92
N ALA A 234 -2.07 0.67 21.90
CA ALA A 234 -1.24 0.30 23.03
C ALA A 234 -1.92 -0.76 23.91
N VAL A 235 -1.15 -1.75 24.34
CA VAL A 235 -1.55 -2.77 25.31
C VAL A 235 -1.39 -2.20 26.72
N ASN A 236 -2.50 -2.11 27.48
CA ASN A 236 -2.44 -1.84 28.92
C ASN A 236 -1.89 -3.07 29.65
N ALA A 237 -0.78 -2.91 30.36
CA ALA A 237 -0.18 -3.94 31.20
C ALA A 237 -1.05 -4.26 32.44
N PRO A 238 -1.27 -5.54 32.80
CA PRO A 238 -1.96 -5.91 34.02
C PRO A 238 -1.03 -5.90 35.24
N VAL A 239 -1.53 -5.35 36.34
CA VAL A 239 -0.93 -5.40 37.68
C VAL A 239 -0.95 -6.84 38.21
N GLN A 240 0.21 -7.34 38.66
CA GLN A 240 0.33 -8.65 39.29
C GLN A 240 -0.38 -8.70 40.66
N TYR A 241 -1.28 -9.66 40.82
CA TYR A 241 -1.73 -10.15 42.13
C TYR A 241 -1.28 -11.61 42.29
N THR A 242 -0.56 -11.89 43.37
CA THR A 242 -0.12 -13.23 43.76
C THR A 242 -1.24 -13.90 44.56
N GLY A 243 -1.60 -15.15 44.23
CA GLY A 243 -2.41 -15.98 45.14
C GLY A 243 -3.25 -17.11 44.52
N SER A 244 -2.63 -18.28 44.38
CA SER A 244 -3.13 -19.65 44.64
C SER A 244 -4.58 -20.09 44.30
N GLY A 245 -4.70 -21.20 43.55
CA GLY A 245 -5.77 -22.21 43.74
C GLY A 245 -6.47 -22.68 42.46
N TYR A 246 -6.15 -23.90 42.01
CA TYR A 246 -6.86 -24.61 40.94
C TYR A 246 -8.33 -24.91 41.32
N VAL A 247 -9.26 -24.53 40.45
CA VAL A 247 -10.56 -25.21 40.24
C VAL A 247 -10.82 -25.16 38.73
N GLU A 248 -10.98 -26.32 38.08
CA GLU A 248 -11.53 -26.40 36.73
C GLU A 248 -12.99 -25.94 36.80
N ASP A 249 -13.23 -24.68 36.45
CA ASP A 249 -14.57 -24.12 36.29
C ASP A 249 -14.89 -24.04 34.79
N SER A 250 -16.00 -24.66 34.40
CA SER A 250 -16.51 -24.68 33.04
C SER A 250 -17.00 -23.28 32.67
N THR A 251 -16.10 -22.43 32.18
CA THR A 251 -16.48 -21.14 31.60
C THR A 251 -17.29 -21.40 30.32
N PRO A 252 -18.47 -20.79 30.14
CA PRO A 252 -19.24 -20.93 28.91
C PRO A 252 -18.40 -20.44 27.72
N SER A 253 -18.30 -21.28 26.69
CA SER A 253 -17.70 -20.94 25.39
C SER A 253 -18.68 -20.02 24.66
N TYR A 254 -18.27 -18.79 24.37
CA TYR A 254 -19.04 -17.83 23.57
C TYR A 254 -18.38 -17.74 22.20
N LYS A 255 -19.18 -17.94 21.14
CA LYS A 255 -18.66 -17.98 19.77
C LYS A 255 -19.33 -16.92 18.90
N TYR A 256 -18.50 -16.23 18.13
CA TYR A 256 -18.93 -15.14 17.26
C TYR A 256 -18.29 -15.25 15.87
N CYS A 257 -18.99 -14.74 14.86
CA CYS A 257 -18.48 -14.68 13.49
C CYS A 257 -17.45 -13.57 13.33
N GLY A 258 -16.34 -13.91 12.67
CA GLY A 258 -15.30 -12.95 12.26
C GLY A 258 -14.42 -13.53 11.16
N ASN A 259 -13.46 -12.75 10.69
CA ASN A 259 -12.40 -13.24 9.81
C ASN A 259 -11.29 -13.97 10.59
N ASP A 260 -11.11 -13.59 11.86
CA ASP A 260 -10.23 -14.23 12.84
C ASP A 260 -10.80 -14.09 14.26
N ALA A 261 -10.18 -14.75 15.25
CA ALA A 261 -10.64 -14.72 16.64
C ALA A 261 -10.59 -13.31 17.27
N GLY A 262 -9.64 -12.46 16.85
CA GLY A 262 -9.55 -11.07 17.30
C GLY A 262 -10.68 -10.22 16.72
N ASP A 263 -11.02 -10.42 15.45
CA ASP A 263 -12.16 -9.79 14.77
C ASP A 263 -13.49 -10.19 15.42
N ALA A 264 -13.70 -11.49 15.65
CA ALA A 264 -14.89 -12.02 16.33
C ALA A 264 -15.05 -11.44 17.75
N THR A 265 -13.94 -11.33 18.50
CA THR A 265 -13.92 -10.78 19.87
C THR A 265 -14.14 -9.26 19.90
N LYS A 266 -13.65 -8.53 18.89
CA LYS A 266 -13.82 -7.07 18.81
C LYS A 266 -15.21 -6.67 18.34
N ARG A 267 -15.73 -7.35 17.33
CA ARG A 267 -17.00 -6.98 16.69
C ARG A 267 -18.20 -7.49 17.45
N CYS A 268 -18.13 -8.68 18.05
CA CYS A 268 -19.22 -9.22 18.89
C CYS A 268 -20.61 -9.23 18.19
N TRP A 269 -20.65 -9.25 16.87
CA TRP A 269 -21.80 -8.77 16.11
C TRP A 269 -22.76 -9.88 15.67
N GLN A 270 -22.28 -11.12 15.53
CA GLN A 270 -23.09 -12.27 15.16
C GLN A 270 -22.67 -13.50 15.96
N GLU A 271 -23.54 -13.97 16.86
CA GLU A 271 -23.36 -15.25 17.54
C GLU A 271 -23.48 -16.41 16.55
N CYS A 272 -22.63 -17.42 16.73
CA CYS A 272 -22.58 -18.59 15.86
C CYS A 272 -22.39 -19.87 16.66
N ASN A 273 -22.88 -21.00 16.12
CA ASN A 273 -22.56 -22.33 16.65
C ASN A 273 -21.57 -23.06 15.74
N SER A 274 -21.56 -22.69 14.47
CA SER A 274 -20.77 -23.27 13.38
C SER A 274 -20.47 -22.23 12.31
N ASP A 275 -19.48 -22.49 11.46
CA ASP A 275 -19.09 -21.58 10.38
C ASP A 275 -20.24 -21.30 9.38
N SER A 276 -21.20 -22.23 9.24
CA SER A 276 -22.38 -22.01 8.39
C SER A 276 -23.35 -20.96 8.93
N ASP A 277 -23.22 -20.60 10.21
CA ASP A 277 -24.01 -19.52 10.79
C ASP A 277 -23.43 -18.15 10.44
N CYS A 278 -22.24 -18.09 9.85
CA CYS A 278 -21.51 -16.87 9.55
C CYS A 278 -21.68 -16.43 8.08
N CYS A 279 -21.96 -15.15 7.90
CA CYS A 279 -22.20 -14.57 6.58
C CYS A 279 -20.90 -14.05 5.96
N PHE A 280 -20.91 -13.81 4.63
CA PHE A 280 -19.83 -13.14 3.90
C PHE A 280 -18.45 -13.82 3.99
N GLY A 281 -18.41 -15.15 4.13
CA GLY A 281 -17.16 -15.92 4.16
C GLY A 281 -16.42 -15.89 5.50
N GLN A 282 -17.09 -15.45 6.57
CA GLN A 282 -16.55 -15.49 7.93
C GLN A 282 -16.61 -16.89 8.54
N TYR A 283 -15.86 -17.08 9.64
CA TYR A 283 -15.81 -18.32 10.40
C TYR A 283 -16.23 -18.08 11.85
N CYS A 284 -16.65 -19.16 12.52
CA CYS A 284 -17.14 -19.12 13.88
C CYS A 284 -15.99 -19.34 14.88
N PHE A 285 -15.60 -18.28 15.57
CA PHE A 285 -14.49 -18.31 16.53
C PHE A 285 -14.99 -18.29 17.97
N ASP A 286 -14.36 -19.09 18.84
CA ASP A 286 -14.54 -19.00 20.29
C ASP A 286 -13.76 -17.80 20.81
N SER A 287 -14.47 -16.77 21.27
CA SER A 287 -13.87 -15.54 21.77
C SER A 287 -13.40 -15.66 23.22
N GLY A 288 -13.87 -16.69 23.96
CA GLY A 288 -13.64 -16.83 25.40
C GLY A 288 -14.21 -15.68 26.26
N ILE A 289 -14.92 -14.72 25.65
CA ILE A 289 -15.46 -13.52 26.28
C ILE A 289 -16.93 -13.41 25.91
N ASN A 290 -17.80 -13.33 26.92
CA ASN A 290 -19.19 -12.96 26.70
C ASN A 290 -19.23 -11.48 26.31
N CYS A 291 -19.65 -11.19 25.09
CA CYS A 291 -19.83 -9.81 24.63
C CYS A 291 -21.02 -9.09 25.30
N GLY A 292 -21.73 -9.75 26.21
CA GLY A 292 -23.00 -9.30 26.75
C GLY A 292 -24.14 -9.56 25.79
N GLN A 293 -25.36 -9.19 26.19
CA GLN A 293 -26.47 -9.05 25.26
C GLN A 293 -26.03 -8.02 24.22
N ALA A 294 -26.00 -8.41 22.93
CA ALA A 294 -25.58 -7.53 21.84
C ALA A 294 -26.25 -6.15 22.02
N PHE A 295 -25.51 -5.08 21.72
CA PHE A 295 -25.86 -3.67 22.00
C PHE A 295 -27.05 -3.16 21.15
N TYR A 296 -28.11 -3.96 21.02
CA TYR A 296 -29.27 -3.78 20.17
C TYR A 296 -30.55 -4.02 20.99
N ASP A 297 -30.67 -3.35 22.14
CA ASP A 297 -31.89 -3.39 22.99
C ASP A 297 -32.94 -2.36 22.49
N GLY A 298 -33.12 -2.29 21.16
CA GLY A 298 -34.12 -1.49 20.47
C GLY A 298 -35.23 -2.38 19.88
N PRO A 299 -36.51 -1.96 19.87
CA PRO A 299 -37.63 -2.78 19.42
C PRO A 299 -37.72 -3.04 17.89
N ASN A 300 -36.66 -2.78 17.10
CA ASN A 300 -36.73 -2.75 15.63
C ASN A 300 -35.64 -3.54 14.88
N HIS A 301 -34.92 -4.47 15.51
CA HIS A 301 -33.82 -5.20 14.85
C HIS A 301 -34.23 -6.52 14.18
N SER A 302 -35.45 -6.62 13.65
CA SER A 302 -35.94 -7.84 12.99
C SER A 302 -36.21 -7.57 11.52
N TYR A 303 -35.60 -8.36 10.63
CA TYR A 303 -35.67 -8.16 9.17
C TYR A 303 -35.97 -9.45 8.43
N CYS A 304 -36.66 -9.32 7.29
CA CYS A 304 -37.06 -10.44 6.46
C CYS A 304 -35.96 -10.90 5.52
N GLY A 305 -35.84 -12.22 5.37
CA GLY A 305 -35.01 -12.84 4.36
C GLY A 305 -35.33 -14.32 4.21
N THR A 306 -34.77 -14.96 3.20
CA THR A 306 -34.82 -16.42 3.02
C THR A 306 -33.82 -17.16 3.93
N SER A 307 -32.84 -16.42 4.46
CA SER A 307 -31.86 -16.85 5.47
C SER A 307 -31.42 -15.62 6.28
N ARG A 308 -30.72 -15.83 7.41
CA ARG A 308 -30.19 -14.71 8.21
C ARG A 308 -29.23 -13.84 7.39
N CYS A 309 -28.37 -14.45 6.56
CA CYS A 309 -27.47 -13.70 5.68
C CYS A 309 -28.21 -12.91 4.59
N ASP A 310 -29.31 -13.46 4.09
CA ASP A 310 -30.17 -12.74 3.13
C ASP A 310 -30.87 -11.55 3.80
N ALA A 311 -31.33 -11.70 5.05
CA ALA A 311 -31.89 -10.60 5.84
C ALA A 311 -30.85 -9.51 6.13
N ILE A 312 -29.63 -9.89 6.53
CA ILE A 312 -28.48 -8.97 6.74
C ILE A 312 -28.07 -8.28 5.43
N SER A 313 -28.10 -8.99 4.31
CA SER A 313 -27.67 -8.43 3.03
C SER A 313 -28.71 -7.48 2.42
N LYS A 314 -30.01 -7.75 2.61
CA LYS A 314 -31.08 -6.96 2.02
C LYS A 314 -31.42 -5.73 2.85
N CYS A 315 -31.49 -5.88 4.18
CA CYS A 315 -31.92 -4.86 5.15
C CYS A 315 -33.15 -4.02 4.74
N SER A 316 -34.03 -4.56 3.87
CA SER A 316 -35.01 -3.74 3.16
C SER A 316 -36.43 -3.86 3.73
N VAL A 317 -36.72 -4.95 4.46
CA VAL A 317 -38.06 -5.21 5.01
C VAL A 317 -37.93 -5.54 6.50
N ALA A 318 -38.22 -4.56 7.35
CA ALA A 318 -38.32 -4.76 8.79
C ALA A 318 -39.61 -5.52 9.16
N CYS A 319 -39.52 -6.39 10.17
CA CYS A 319 -40.62 -7.22 10.66
C CYS A 319 -40.71 -7.20 12.20
N PRO A 320 -41.08 -6.06 12.80
CA PRO A 320 -41.05 -5.86 14.25
C PRO A 320 -42.02 -6.77 15.04
N LEU A 321 -43.06 -7.31 14.41
CA LEU A 321 -44.01 -8.26 15.00
C LEU A 321 -43.71 -9.72 14.63
N GLY A 322 -42.66 -9.95 13.82
CA GLY A 322 -42.21 -11.27 13.39
C GLY A 322 -43.03 -11.92 12.27
N ASN A 323 -44.03 -11.24 11.72
CA ASN A 323 -45.00 -11.82 10.78
C ASN A 323 -45.28 -10.96 9.52
N GLU A 324 -44.45 -9.95 9.28
CA GLU A 324 -44.59 -9.01 8.17
C GLU A 324 -43.87 -9.43 6.89
N CYS A 325 -43.21 -10.59 6.91
CA CYS A 325 -42.40 -11.03 5.79
C CYS A 325 -43.23 -11.52 4.58
N PRO A 326 -42.81 -11.20 3.35
CA PRO A 326 -43.41 -11.73 2.13
C PRO A 326 -43.44 -13.27 2.09
N GLU A 327 -44.31 -13.84 1.25
CA GLU A 327 -44.35 -15.30 1.05
C GLU A 327 -42.97 -15.86 0.68
N GLY A 328 -42.47 -16.79 1.49
CA GLY A 328 -41.17 -17.44 1.29
C GLY A 328 -40.01 -16.86 2.10
N GLU A 329 -40.23 -15.76 2.84
CA GLU A 329 -39.23 -15.19 3.76
C GLU A 329 -39.63 -15.42 5.22
N THR A 330 -38.62 -15.44 6.09
CA THR A 330 -38.76 -15.53 7.54
C THR A 330 -38.16 -14.30 8.21
N CYS A 331 -38.79 -13.86 9.30
CA CYS A 331 -38.28 -12.76 10.09
C CYS A 331 -37.12 -13.23 10.97
N PHE A 332 -35.97 -12.57 10.88
CA PHE A 332 -34.80 -12.86 11.71
C PHE A 332 -34.58 -11.74 12.71
N ASP A 333 -34.67 -12.07 14.00
CA ASP A 333 -34.40 -11.14 15.10
C ASP A 333 -32.90 -10.86 15.26
N ASN A 334 -32.59 -9.70 15.85
CA ASN A 334 -31.23 -9.19 16.05
C ASN A 334 -30.42 -9.20 14.76
N THR A 335 -31.05 -8.81 13.66
CA THR A 335 -30.39 -8.63 12.37
C THR A 335 -29.75 -7.24 12.37
N PRO A 336 -28.41 -7.15 12.23
CA PRO A 336 -27.68 -5.88 12.17
C PRO A 336 -27.97 -5.20 10.83
N CYS A 337 -29.10 -4.48 10.77
CA CYS A 337 -29.59 -3.79 9.57
C CYS A 337 -29.96 -2.33 9.85
N ASP A 338 -29.52 -1.79 10.99
CA ASP A 338 -29.77 -0.40 11.33
C ASP A 338 -28.89 0.54 10.49
N SER A 339 -29.41 1.73 10.18
CA SER A 339 -28.68 2.87 9.59
C SER A 339 -27.47 3.32 10.41
N ASP A 340 -27.34 2.82 11.64
CA ASP A 340 -26.20 2.99 12.54
C ASP A 340 -25.03 2.04 12.24
N ILE A 341 -25.14 1.17 11.23
CA ILE A 341 -24.00 0.45 10.69
C ILE A 341 -23.38 1.34 9.62
N PRO A 342 -22.17 1.90 9.83
CA PRO A 342 -21.45 2.55 8.75
C PRO A 342 -21.32 1.51 7.64
N SER A 343 -21.91 1.83 6.49
CA SER A 343 -21.88 1.07 5.24
C SER A 343 -20.76 0.04 5.28
N THR A 344 -21.11 -1.23 5.54
CA THR A 344 -20.15 -2.35 5.53
C THR A 344 -19.63 -2.64 4.13
N GLN A 345 -19.83 -1.72 3.19
CA GLN A 345 -19.34 -1.88 1.84
C GLN A 345 -17.84 -1.67 1.91
N PRO A 346 -17.05 -2.72 1.68
CA PRO A 346 -15.61 -2.54 1.68
C PRO A 346 -15.16 -1.74 0.47
N PHE A 347 -16.06 -1.40 -0.47
CA PHE A 347 -15.75 -0.86 -1.77
C PHE A 347 -15.82 0.67 -1.78
N TYR A 348 -14.68 1.30 -2.04
CA TYR A 348 -14.58 2.74 -2.15
C TYR A 348 -13.74 3.11 -3.38
N CYS A 349 -14.14 4.19 -4.03
CA CYS A 349 -13.47 4.79 -5.15
C CYS A 349 -12.21 5.52 -4.69
N GLY A 350 -11.14 5.32 -5.43
CA GLY A 350 -9.94 6.12 -5.32
C GLY A 350 -8.98 5.81 -6.45
N LEU A 351 -7.80 6.41 -6.41
CA LEU A 351 -6.79 6.23 -7.45
C LEU A 351 -5.84 5.06 -7.15
N GLY A 352 -5.95 4.45 -5.97
CA GLY A 352 -5.19 3.28 -5.53
C GLY A 352 -5.63 2.80 -4.14
N GLU A 353 -5.37 1.53 -3.83
CA GLU A 353 -5.83 0.86 -2.59
C GLU A 353 -5.40 1.59 -1.30
N ALA A 354 -4.17 2.12 -1.26
CA ALA A 354 -3.66 2.87 -0.11
C ALA A 354 -4.41 4.19 0.14
N GLU A 355 -4.72 4.94 -0.93
CA GLU A 355 -5.49 6.18 -0.81
C GLU A 355 -6.90 5.90 -0.32
N VAL A 356 -7.52 4.86 -0.87
CA VAL A 356 -8.90 4.50 -0.57
C VAL A 356 -9.01 4.15 0.91
N ALA A 357 -8.07 3.37 1.45
CA ALA A 357 -8.02 2.97 2.85
C ALA A 357 -7.86 4.15 3.83
N GLU A 358 -7.24 5.26 3.40
CA GLU A 358 -7.03 6.44 4.23
C GLU A 358 -8.15 7.48 4.12
N LYS A 359 -8.68 7.70 2.90
CA LYS A 359 -9.56 8.84 2.62
C LYS A 359 -11.04 8.50 2.57
N CYS A 360 -11.40 7.26 2.20
CA CYS A 360 -12.78 6.76 2.26
C CYS A 360 -13.80 7.67 1.56
N TRP A 361 -13.38 8.26 0.43
CA TRP A 361 -14.02 9.45 -0.11
C TRP A 361 -15.37 9.14 -0.79
N GLN A 362 -15.44 8.15 -1.67
CA GLN A 362 -16.69 7.85 -2.39
C GLN A 362 -16.97 6.35 -2.32
N PRO A 363 -18.09 5.89 -1.73
CA PRO A 363 -18.44 4.48 -1.76
C PRO A 363 -18.84 4.06 -3.18
N CYS A 364 -18.48 2.83 -3.57
CA CYS A 364 -18.95 2.17 -4.79
C CYS A 364 -19.66 0.85 -4.44
N PRO A 365 -20.96 0.92 -4.09
CA PRO A 365 -21.75 -0.21 -3.62
C PRO A 365 -21.72 -1.48 -4.45
N SER A 366 -21.65 -1.39 -5.77
CA SER A 366 -21.63 -2.58 -6.61
C SER A 366 -20.24 -3.15 -6.82
N GLY A 367 -19.18 -2.51 -6.31
CA GLY A 367 -17.81 -2.91 -6.57
C GLY A 367 -17.32 -2.56 -7.98
N GLN A 368 -18.03 -1.69 -8.71
CA GLN A 368 -17.73 -1.35 -10.10
C GLN A 368 -17.13 0.04 -10.26
N ASP A 369 -16.10 0.14 -11.10
CA ASP A 369 -15.42 1.41 -11.44
C ASP A 369 -16.35 2.45 -12.08
N SER A 370 -17.46 2.00 -12.69
CA SER A 370 -18.47 2.90 -13.26
C SER A 370 -19.17 3.77 -12.23
N GLU A 371 -19.09 3.40 -10.94
CA GLU A 371 -19.64 4.18 -9.83
C GLU A 371 -18.64 5.22 -9.31
N CYS A 372 -17.42 5.22 -9.84
CA CYS A 372 -16.32 6.05 -9.40
C CYS A 372 -16.09 7.23 -10.32
N CYS A 373 -16.00 8.42 -9.72
CA CYS A 373 -15.84 9.66 -10.46
C CYS A 373 -14.40 9.83 -10.95
N PHE A 374 -14.21 10.61 -12.02
CA PHE A 374 -12.89 11.00 -12.53
C PHE A 374 -11.97 9.83 -12.93
N GLY A 375 -12.55 8.75 -13.45
CA GLY A 375 -11.79 7.57 -13.89
C GLY A 375 -11.16 6.77 -12.75
N GLN A 376 -11.56 7.03 -11.50
CA GLN A 376 -11.15 6.26 -10.33
C GLN A 376 -11.59 4.79 -10.45
N THR A 377 -10.95 3.94 -9.66
CA THR A 377 -11.22 2.50 -9.60
C THR A 377 -11.85 2.19 -8.25
N CYS A 378 -12.75 1.23 -8.22
CA CYS A 378 -13.44 0.78 -7.03
C CYS A 378 -12.59 -0.27 -6.31
N TYR A 379 -12.07 0.05 -5.12
CA TYR A 379 -11.19 -0.83 -4.34
C TYR A 379 -11.87 -1.39 -3.11
N ASN A 380 -11.61 -2.67 -2.81
CA ASN A 380 -11.99 -3.31 -1.57
C ASN A 380 -10.99 -2.93 -0.45
N THR A 381 -11.40 -2.10 0.48
CA THR A 381 -10.65 -1.60 1.63
C THR A 381 -10.60 -2.57 2.81
N GLY A 382 -11.24 -3.74 2.73
CA GLY A 382 -11.33 -4.69 3.85
C GLY A 382 -11.99 -4.12 5.12
N GLY A 383 -12.74 -3.02 4.99
CA GLY A 383 -13.33 -2.31 6.13
C GLY A 383 -12.39 -1.31 6.82
N ALA A 384 -11.23 -0.98 6.23
CA ALA A 384 -10.37 0.10 6.72
C ALA A 384 -11.10 1.45 6.81
N CYS A 385 -12.14 1.64 5.97
CA CYS A 385 -12.94 2.85 5.90
C CYS A 385 -14.07 3.00 6.93
N MET A 386 -14.00 2.31 8.06
CA MET A 386 -14.99 2.37 9.14
C MET A 386 -14.89 3.61 10.05
N LEU A 387 -14.18 4.67 9.66
CA LEU A 387 -14.19 5.92 10.43
C LEU A 387 -15.49 6.68 10.20
N THR A 388 -16.10 7.08 11.31
CA THR A 388 -17.42 7.72 11.46
C THR A 388 -17.63 8.87 10.48
N VAL A 389 -18.17 8.58 9.30
CA VAL A 389 -18.93 9.59 8.53
C VAL A 389 -20.17 9.88 9.37
N ASP A 390 -20.34 11.13 9.77
CA ASP A 390 -21.47 11.58 10.57
C ASP A 390 -22.78 11.44 9.78
N THR A 391 -23.38 10.25 9.84
CA THR A 391 -24.65 9.91 9.17
C THR A 391 -25.84 10.73 9.68
N THR A 392 -25.66 11.55 10.72
CA THR A 392 -26.72 12.43 11.22
C THR A 392 -26.91 13.71 10.40
N LEU A 393 -26.00 13.98 9.44
CA LEU A 393 -26.10 15.09 8.51
C LEU A 393 -26.41 14.59 7.10
N ASN A 394 -27.58 14.94 6.57
CA ASN A 394 -28.02 14.64 5.20
C ASN A 394 -26.94 15.04 4.16
N HIS A 395 -26.14 14.06 3.72
CA HIS A 395 -25.11 14.15 2.67
C HIS A 395 -25.74 14.26 1.27
N ARG A 396 -26.56 15.30 1.08
CA ARG A 396 -27.35 15.52 -0.14
C ARG A 396 -26.98 16.84 -0.77
N TYR A 397 -26.41 16.79 -1.96
CA TYR A 397 -25.92 17.98 -2.66
C TYR A 397 -26.36 17.98 -4.11
N CYS A 398 -26.56 19.19 -4.64
CA CYS A 398 -26.92 19.42 -6.03
C CYS A 398 -25.70 19.35 -6.93
N GLY A 399 -25.88 18.72 -8.08
CA GLY A 399 -24.95 18.73 -9.20
C GLY A 399 -25.68 18.33 -10.48
N VAL A 400 -25.01 18.43 -11.63
CA VAL A 400 -25.56 17.87 -12.88
C VAL A 400 -25.53 16.33 -12.89
N ASP A 401 -24.65 15.76 -12.08
CA ASP A 401 -24.52 14.33 -11.78
C ASP A 401 -23.97 14.14 -10.36
N LYS A 402 -23.87 12.87 -9.90
CA LYS A 402 -23.37 12.54 -8.55
C LYS A 402 -21.91 12.98 -8.35
N CYS A 403 -21.08 12.98 -9.39
CA CYS A 403 -19.69 13.40 -9.32
C CYS A 403 -19.55 14.90 -9.16
N ASP A 404 -20.31 15.65 -9.93
CA ASP A 404 -20.41 17.10 -9.85
C ASP A 404 -20.92 17.54 -8.47
N ALA A 405 -21.95 16.86 -7.94
CA ALA A 405 -22.46 17.08 -6.59
C ALA A 405 -21.41 16.79 -5.50
N SER A 406 -20.69 15.67 -5.64
CA SER A 406 -19.63 15.22 -4.72
C SER A 406 -18.38 16.10 -4.75
N TYR A 407 -18.09 16.73 -5.89
CA TYR A 407 -16.95 17.62 -6.06
C TYR A 407 -17.24 19.05 -5.60
N LYS A 408 -18.38 19.61 -6.03
CA LYS A 408 -18.72 21.01 -5.75
C LYS A 408 -19.07 21.25 -4.29
N CYS A 409 -19.73 20.29 -3.64
CA CYS A 409 -20.27 20.43 -2.27
C CYS A 409 -20.98 21.76 -2.01
N ARG A 410 -21.59 22.35 -3.05
CA ARG A 410 -21.92 23.79 -3.05
C ARG A 410 -23.33 24.07 -2.55
N THR A 411 -24.30 23.31 -3.02
CA THR A 411 -25.71 23.52 -2.72
C THR A 411 -26.23 22.25 -2.07
N ALA A 412 -26.47 22.29 -0.77
CA ALA A 412 -27.11 21.18 -0.07
C ALA A 412 -28.61 21.16 -0.41
N CYS A 413 -29.16 19.96 -0.61
CA CYS A 413 -30.58 19.71 -0.85
C CYS A 413 -31.15 18.85 0.29
N PRO A 414 -31.46 19.46 1.45
CA PRO A 414 -31.77 18.74 2.69
C PRO A 414 -33.07 17.93 2.62
N GLY A 415 -34.02 18.32 1.77
CA GLY A 415 -35.25 17.59 1.51
C GLY A 415 -35.05 16.40 0.56
N GLY A 416 -33.90 16.30 -0.11
CA GLY A 416 -33.61 15.22 -1.05
C GLY A 416 -34.37 15.36 -2.37
N THR A 417 -34.82 16.56 -2.72
CA THR A 417 -35.65 16.80 -3.92
C THR A 417 -34.94 17.70 -4.90
N ASP A 418 -35.03 17.38 -6.20
CA ASP A 418 -34.43 18.17 -7.28
C ASP A 418 -34.95 19.62 -7.32
N ASP A 419 -36.15 19.88 -6.80
CA ASP A 419 -36.72 21.24 -6.67
C ASP A 419 -35.91 22.17 -5.75
N GLU A 420 -35.01 21.62 -4.91
CA GLU A 420 -34.08 22.39 -4.07
C GLU A 420 -32.82 22.79 -4.82
N CYS A 421 -32.61 22.25 -6.02
CA CYS A 421 -31.42 22.47 -6.83
C CYS A 421 -31.63 23.58 -7.88
N PRO A 422 -30.56 24.30 -8.28
CA PRO A 422 -30.60 25.23 -9.40
C PRO A 422 -31.10 24.58 -10.69
N ASP A 423 -31.65 25.39 -11.61
CA ASP A 423 -32.10 24.92 -12.92
C ASP A 423 -30.99 24.12 -13.63
N GLY A 424 -31.29 22.84 -13.93
CA GLY A 424 -30.36 21.93 -14.60
C GLY A 424 -29.51 21.04 -13.68
N GLU A 425 -29.66 21.13 -12.37
CA GLU A 425 -29.04 20.24 -11.39
C GLU A 425 -30.08 19.31 -10.73
N SER A 426 -29.63 18.18 -10.17
CA SER A 426 -30.44 17.22 -9.42
C SER A 426 -29.82 16.96 -8.05
N CYS A 427 -30.63 16.52 -7.09
CA CYS A 427 -30.19 16.26 -5.73
C CYS A 427 -29.65 14.82 -5.61
N PHE A 428 -28.38 14.68 -5.26
CA PHE A 428 -27.74 13.37 -5.09
C PHE A 428 -27.47 13.07 -3.63
N GLU A 429 -27.83 11.88 -3.18
CA GLU A 429 -27.54 11.33 -1.85
C GLU A 429 -26.17 10.65 -1.78
N ASP A 430 -25.69 10.44 -0.55
CA ASP A 430 -24.41 9.85 -0.20
C ASP A 430 -23.22 10.53 -0.90
N THR A 431 -23.24 11.86 -0.97
CA THR A 431 -22.08 12.62 -1.42
C THR A 431 -21.09 12.80 -0.26
N PRO A 432 -19.76 12.78 -0.49
CA PRO A 432 -18.74 12.98 0.55
C PRO A 432 -18.79 14.33 1.27
N CYS A 433 -19.66 15.21 0.81
CA CYS A 433 -19.79 16.57 1.29
C CYS A 433 -20.39 16.56 2.70
N SER A 434 -19.58 16.94 3.70
CA SER A 434 -20.03 17.26 5.05
C SER A 434 -20.03 18.78 5.24
N SER A 435 -20.89 19.31 6.11
CA SER A 435 -20.91 20.73 6.50
C SER A 435 -19.57 21.24 7.06
N ASN A 436 -18.64 20.33 7.39
CA ASN A 436 -17.27 20.61 7.82
C ASN A 436 -16.17 19.99 6.91
N ALA A 437 -16.53 19.23 5.86
CA ALA A 437 -15.55 18.72 4.92
C ALA A 437 -15.24 19.81 3.90
N VAL A 438 -14.17 20.55 4.14
CA VAL A 438 -13.41 21.14 3.03
C VAL A 438 -13.02 19.94 2.16
N PRO A 439 -13.32 19.91 0.85
CA PRO A 439 -12.77 18.86 -0.02
C PRO A 439 -11.27 18.80 0.28
N PRO A 440 -10.68 17.61 0.52
CA PRO A 440 -9.26 17.54 0.83
C PRO A 440 -8.54 18.39 -0.19
N SER A 441 -7.70 19.31 0.29
CA SER A 441 -6.77 20.05 -0.56
C SER A 441 -5.91 18.97 -1.21
N PHE A 442 -6.35 18.44 -2.33
CA PHE A 442 -5.53 17.59 -3.17
C PHE A 442 -4.30 18.45 -3.44
N ASP A 443 -3.11 17.93 -3.14
CA ASP A 443 -1.90 18.45 -3.78
C ASP A 443 -2.10 18.21 -5.26
N VAL A 444 -2.76 19.17 -5.93
CA VAL A 444 -3.18 19.00 -7.31
C VAL A 444 -1.90 18.99 -8.11
N ALA A 445 -1.56 17.81 -8.63
CA ALA A 445 -0.37 17.62 -9.41
C ALA A 445 -0.75 17.62 -10.89
N TYR A 446 0.07 18.30 -11.69
CA TYR A 446 -0.16 18.44 -13.12
C TYR A 446 1.10 18.09 -13.90
N CYS A 447 0.89 17.49 -15.05
CA CYS A 447 1.96 17.21 -15.99
C CYS A 447 2.48 18.51 -16.59
N GLY A 448 3.80 18.64 -16.61
CA GLY A 448 4.48 19.73 -17.30
C GLY A 448 5.90 19.34 -17.66
N THR A 449 6.54 20.21 -18.43
CA THR A 449 8.00 20.17 -18.63
C THR A 449 8.77 20.83 -17.48
N SER A 450 8.07 21.59 -16.64
CA SER A 450 8.57 22.22 -15.41
C SER A 450 7.39 22.52 -14.47
N ALA A 451 7.65 22.73 -13.17
CA ALA A 451 6.60 23.14 -12.22
C ALA A 451 5.84 24.40 -12.66
N LYS A 452 6.53 25.33 -13.32
CA LYS A 452 5.91 26.52 -13.91
C LYS A 452 4.99 26.19 -15.08
N ASP A 453 5.42 25.30 -15.96
CA ASP A 453 4.64 24.85 -17.13
C ASP A 453 3.41 24.04 -16.68
N ALA A 454 3.55 23.22 -15.63
CA ALA A 454 2.44 22.55 -14.97
C ALA A 454 1.43 23.56 -14.37
N ALA A 455 1.90 24.59 -13.65
CA ALA A 455 1.06 25.65 -13.08
C ALA A 455 0.37 26.54 -14.12
N ASP A 456 1.08 26.91 -15.18
CA ASP A 456 0.56 27.80 -16.20
C ASP A 456 -0.51 27.09 -17.06
N ASN A 457 -0.34 25.78 -17.32
CA ASN A 457 -1.19 25.06 -18.25
C ASN A 457 -2.26 24.20 -17.60
N CYS A 458 -1.96 23.56 -16.46
CA CYS A 458 -2.86 22.66 -15.72
C CYS A 458 -3.71 21.72 -16.58
N TRP A 459 -3.15 21.25 -17.69
CA TRP A 459 -3.95 20.65 -18.75
C TRP A 459 -4.14 19.14 -18.53
N GLN A 460 -3.26 18.49 -17.76
CA GLN A 460 -3.32 17.07 -17.47
C GLN A 460 -3.02 16.84 -15.98
N PRO A 461 -4.01 16.45 -15.16
CA PRO A 461 -3.76 16.01 -13.80
C PRO A 461 -3.01 14.67 -13.78
N CYS A 462 -2.16 14.45 -12.79
CA CYS A 462 -1.33 13.25 -12.69
C CYS A 462 -1.08 12.82 -11.24
N ARG A 463 -0.67 11.58 -11.04
CA ARG A 463 -0.22 11.04 -9.75
C ARG A 463 1.30 10.85 -9.72
N ASN A 464 1.86 10.47 -10.87
CA ASN A 464 3.27 10.26 -11.08
C ASN A 464 3.61 10.54 -12.56
N ASP A 465 4.89 10.42 -12.89
CA ASP A 465 5.40 10.70 -14.24
C ASP A 465 4.84 9.74 -15.32
N GLU A 466 4.35 8.55 -14.95
CA GLU A 466 3.76 7.59 -15.90
C GLU A 466 2.37 8.02 -16.37
N ASP A 467 1.64 8.78 -15.55
CA ASP A 467 0.36 9.34 -15.96
C ASP A 467 0.54 10.46 -17.00
N CYS A 468 1.76 10.98 -17.19
CA CYS A 468 2.02 12.14 -18.01
C CYS A 468 2.34 11.81 -19.47
N CYS A 469 1.65 12.49 -20.39
CA CYS A 469 1.92 12.32 -21.80
C CYS A 469 3.29 12.90 -22.19
N PHE A 470 3.98 12.24 -23.13
CA PHE A 470 5.23 12.72 -23.73
C PHE A 470 6.41 12.89 -22.76
N GLU A 471 6.59 11.96 -21.82
CA GLU A 471 7.73 11.98 -20.89
C GLU A 471 7.77 13.27 -20.05
N GLN A 472 6.61 13.87 -19.81
CA GLN A 472 6.46 14.97 -18.87
C GLN A 472 6.58 14.47 -17.43
N THR A 473 6.93 15.37 -16.52
CA THR A 473 7.05 15.07 -15.10
C THR A 473 5.78 15.57 -14.40
N CYS A 474 5.32 14.80 -13.42
CA CYS A 474 4.21 15.17 -12.58
C CYS A 474 4.69 16.11 -11.46
N TYR A 475 4.24 17.37 -11.48
CA TYR A 475 4.63 18.37 -10.49
C TYR A 475 3.51 18.55 -9.46
N THR A 476 3.81 18.29 -8.19
CA THR A 476 2.89 18.47 -7.05
C THR A 476 2.84 19.94 -6.61
N SER A 477 1.89 20.26 -5.72
CA SER A 477 1.76 21.56 -5.04
C SER A 477 1.53 22.75 -5.99
N ILE A 478 0.78 22.51 -7.08
CA ILE A 478 0.35 23.56 -8.00
C ILE A 478 -0.88 24.25 -7.41
N VAL A 479 -0.66 25.38 -6.73
CA VAL A 479 -1.70 26.07 -5.93
C VAL A 479 -2.65 26.90 -6.80
N GLU A 480 -2.22 27.35 -7.97
CA GLU A 480 -3.03 28.18 -8.87
C GLU A 480 -2.88 27.73 -10.32
N CYS A 481 -3.97 27.24 -10.90
CA CYS A 481 -4.06 26.96 -12.33
C CYS A 481 -4.44 28.21 -13.10
N GLY A 482 -3.51 28.72 -13.91
CA GLY A 482 -3.68 29.96 -14.66
C GLY A 482 -4.78 29.91 -15.73
N ASN A 483 -5.29 28.72 -16.09
CA ASN A 483 -6.21 28.55 -17.20
C ASN A 483 -7.29 27.45 -16.96
N PRO A 484 -8.44 27.79 -16.35
CA PRO A 484 -9.53 26.83 -16.07
C PRO A 484 -10.42 26.51 -17.29
N ASN A 485 -9.97 26.78 -18.52
CA ASN A 485 -10.84 26.74 -19.71
C ASN A 485 -11.17 25.33 -20.24
N PHE A 486 -10.84 24.26 -19.52
CA PHE A 486 -11.16 22.87 -19.89
C PHE A 486 -12.22 22.26 -18.96
N GLN A 487 -13.19 23.06 -18.52
CA GLN A 487 -14.23 22.62 -17.58
C GLN A 487 -15.58 22.41 -18.29
N GLY A 488 -16.22 21.28 -18.01
CA GLY A 488 -17.57 20.95 -18.48
C GLY A 488 -17.62 19.73 -19.40
N SER A 489 -18.83 19.24 -19.65
CA SER A 489 -19.09 18.03 -20.44
C SER A 489 -18.63 18.10 -21.89
N ALA A 490 -18.39 19.30 -22.41
CA ALA A 490 -17.82 19.51 -23.74
C ALA A 490 -16.36 19.07 -23.86
N HIS A 491 -15.67 18.85 -22.73
CA HIS A 491 -14.26 18.44 -22.65
C HIS A 491 -14.08 16.95 -22.31
N PHE A 492 -15.15 16.16 -22.44
CA PHE A 492 -15.15 14.74 -22.11
C PHE A 492 -15.01 13.93 -23.40
N PHE A 493 -13.93 13.18 -23.53
CA PHE A 493 -13.64 12.41 -24.74
C PHE A 493 -13.20 10.99 -24.42
N CYS A 494 -13.61 10.08 -25.29
CA CYS A 494 -13.24 8.68 -25.24
C CYS A 494 -11.83 8.45 -25.75
N GLY A 495 -11.09 7.57 -25.08
CA GLY A 495 -9.80 7.05 -25.51
C GLY A 495 -9.41 5.81 -24.71
N ILE A 496 -8.32 5.14 -25.08
CA ILE A 496 -7.78 4.01 -24.30
C ILE A 496 -7.08 4.48 -23.01
N ASP A 497 -6.58 5.71 -23.02
CA ASP A 497 -6.02 6.43 -21.89
C ASP A 497 -6.26 7.95 -22.06
N PHE A 498 -5.88 8.76 -21.06
CA PHE A 498 -6.07 10.22 -21.11
C PHE A 498 -5.32 10.86 -22.29
N CYS A 499 -4.13 10.35 -22.64
CA CYS A 499 -3.33 10.86 -23.75
C CYS A 499 -4.07 10.62 -25.07
N ASP A 500 -4.52 9.40 -25.31
CA ASP A 500 -5.28 9.01 -26.48
C ASP A 500 -6.54 9.86 -26.63
N ALA A 501 -7.33 10.00 -25.56
CA ALA A 501 -8.53 10.85 -25.54
C ALA A 501 -8.20 12.33 -25.86
N SER A 502 -7.10 12.83 -25.31
CA SER A 502 -6.64 14.22 -25.47
C SER A 502 -6.05 14.52 -26.85
N PHE A 503 -5.49 13.54 -27.56
CA PHE A 503 -4.86 13.74 -28.87
C PHE A 503 -5.78 13.40 -30.02
N THR A 504 -6.51 12.30 -29.92
CA THR A 504 -7.43 11.89 -30.98
C THR A 504 -8.67 12.79 -30.99
N CYS A 505 -9.02 13.37 -29.85
CA CYS A 505 -10.30 14.05 -29.63
C CYS A 505 -11.45 13.22 -30.23
N GLY A 506 -11.43 11.91 -29.95
CA GLY A 506 -12.22 10.91 -30.65
C GLY A 506 -13.72 11.11 -30.51
N LYS A 507 -14.39 10.23 -29.77
CA LYS A 507 -15.83 10.34 -29.54
C LYS A 507 -16.05 11.17 -28.28
N PRO A 508 -16.78 12.30 -28.32
CA PRO A 508 -17.16 12.98 -27.09
C PRO A 508 -18.11 12.09 -26.27
N CYS A 509 -17.97 12.13 -24.95
CA CYS A 509 -18.81 11.40 -23.98
C CYS A 509 -19.47 12.39 -23.02
N PRO A 510 -20.54 13.09 -23.44
CA PRO A 510 -21.12 14.22 -22.70
C PRO A 510 -21.69 13.85 -21.33
N SER A 511 -21.98 12.56 -21.10
CA SER A 511 -22.44 12.09 -19.79
C SER A 511 -21.30 11.92 -18.79
N GLY A 512 -20.05 11.87 -19.24
CA GLY A 512 -18.89 11.55 -18.40
C GLY A 512 -18.70 10.05 -18.13
N TYR A 513 -19.54 9.18 -18.71
CA TYR A 513 -19.48 7.73 -18.45
C TYR A 513 -18.80 6.96 -19.58
N ASP A 514 -18.06 5.91 -19.21
CA ASP A 514 -17.43 4.95 -20.14
C ASP A 514 -18.46 4.26 -21.06
N ALA A 515 -19.74 4.24 -20.68
CA ALA A 515 -20.83 3.69 -21.49
C ALA A 515 -21.09 4.47 -22.79
N ASP A 516 -20.66 5.73 -22.86
CA ASP A 516 -20.69 6.53 -24.10
C ASP A 516 -19.57 6.12 -25.07
N CYS A 517 -18.54 5.42 -24.59
CA CYS A 517 -17.36 5.06 -25.36
C CYS A 517 -17.48 3.70 -26.04
N ASP A 518 -16.65 3.47 -27.04
CA ASP A 518 -16.61 2.18 -27.73
C ASP A 518 -15.89 1.13 -26.85
N VAL A 519 -16.07 -0.16 -27.15
CA VAL A 519 -15.52 -1.24 -26.31
C VAL A 519 -13.99 -1.14 -26.25
N GLY A 520 -13.46 -0.98 -25.04
CA GLY A 520 -12.02 -0.86 -24.77
C GLY A 520 -11.54 0.58 -24.57
N GLU A 521 -12.43 1.57 -24.69
CA GLU A 521 -12.17 2.97 -24.37
C GLU A 521 -12.87 3.37 -23.06
N ARG A 522 -12.41 4.46 -22.44
CA ARG A 522 -12.98 5.09 -21.26
C ARG A 522 -13.19 6.58 -21.51
N CYS A 523 -14.13 7.18 -20.78
CA CYS A 523 -14.43 8.59 -20.88
C CYS A 523 -13.49 9.38 -19.96
N PHE A 524 -12.67 10.26 -20.55
CA PHE A 524 -11.74 11.10 -19.81
C PHE A 524 -12.25 12.54 -19.77
N ALA A 525 -12.34 13.10 -18.57
CA ALA A 525 -12.74 14.48 -18.34
C ALA A 525 -11.56 15.45 -18.49
N ASN A 526 -11.86 16.74 -18.72
CA ASN A 526 -10.87 17.83 -18.81
C ASN A 526 -9.82 17.62 -19.91
N THR A 527 -10.17 16.94 -21.00
CA THR A 527 -9.30 16.86 -22.17
C THR A 527 -9.20 18.24 -22.84
N PRO A 528 -8.10 18.55 -23.56
CA PRO A 528 -7.96 19.80 -24.30
C PRO A 528 -8.89 19.89 -25.53
N CYS A 529 -9.69 18.85 -25.77
CA CYS A 529 -10.67 18.74 -26.84
C CYS A 529 -11.97 19.46 -26.45
N ASP A 530 -12.69 19.98 -27.43
CA ASP A 530 -13.96 20.70 -27.23
C ASP A 530 -14.99 20.19 -28.25
N SER A 531 -16.06 19.55 -27.77
CA SER A 531 -17.11 18.98 -28.63
C SER A 531 -17.88 20.04 -29.41
N ASP A 532 -17.88 21.29 -28.93
CA ASP A 532 -18.54 22.43 -29.57
C ASP A 532 -17.63 23.09 -30.64
N ASN A 533 -16.33 22.78 -30.64
CA ASN A 533 -15.35 23.26 -31.63
C ASN A 533 -14.47 22.13 -32.16
N ALA A 534 -14.99 21.40 -33.15
CA ALA A 534 -14.29 20.29 -33.84
C ALA A 534 -12.95 20.64 -34.54
N ILE A 535 -12.39 21.84 -34.39
CA ILE A 535 -11.16 22.28 -35.08
C ILE A 535 -10.14 23.00 -34.15
N SER A 536 -10.41 23.20 -32.86
CA SER A 536 -9.43 23.88 -32.00
C SER A 536 -8.68 22.89 -31.11
N TYR A 537 -7.49 22.48 -31.55
CA TYR A 537 -6.49 21.86 -30.68
C TYR A 537 -6.20 22.84 -29.52
N GLY A 538 -6.87 22.65 -28.39
CA GLY A 538 -6.72 23.46 -27.18
C GLY A 538 -5.41 23.20 -26.44
N LEU A 539 -4.47 22.49 -27.05
CA LEU A 539 -3.15 22.29 -26.47
C LEU A 539 -2.46 23.66 -26.30
N PRO A 540 -1.95 24.00 -25.10
CA PRO A 540 -1.03 25.10 -24.93
C PRO A 540 0.07 25.06 -25.99
N ARG A 541 0.58 26.21 -26.43
CA ARG A 541 1.59 26.27 -27.51
C ARG A 541 2.81 25.37 -27.24
N SER A 542 3.17 25.16 -25.97
CA SER A 542 4.20 24.20 -25.55
C SER A 542 3.79 22.75 -25.87
N SER A 543 2.61 22.31 -25.42
CA SER A 543 2.05 20.98 -25.67
C SER A 543 1.74 20.72 -27.15
N LEU A 544 1.32 21.74 -27.90
CA LEU A 544 1.12 21.65 -29.35
C LEU A 544 2.45 21.47 -30.09
N ASN A 545 3.50 22.18 -29.68
CA ASN A 545 4.84 21.99 -30.26
C ASN A 545 5.39 20.60 -29.93
N LEU A 546 5.11 20.07 -28.74
CA LEU A 546 5.46 18.71 -28.35
C LEU A 546 4.65 17.68 -29.15
N ALA A 547 3.34 17.84 -29.24
CA ALA A 547 2.48 16.97 -30.05
C ALA A 547 2.90 16.96 -31.53
N LEU A 548 3.25 18.13 -32.10
CA LEU A 548 3.79 18.24 -33.47
C LEU A 548 5.17 17.58 -33.64
N GLN A 549 5.97 17.52 -32.57
CA GLN A 549 7.28 16.84 -32.58
C GLN A 549 7.13 15.31 -32.52
N TYR A 550 6.09 14.81 -31.86
CA TYR A 550 5.81 13.38 -31.68
C TYR A 550 4.71 12.83 -32.61
N THR A 551 4.09 13.67 -33.46
CA THR A 551 3.13 13.19 -34.46
C THR A 551 3.89 12.27 -35.42
N PRO A 552 3.48 11.01 -35.60
CA PRO A 552 4.04 10.17 -36.66
C PRO A 552 3.85 10.93 -37.97
N GLN A 553 4.94 11.23 -38.67
CA GLN A 553 4.80 11.68 -40.05
C GLN A 553 4.07 10.57 -40.79
N GLU A 554 2.82 10.83 -41.19
CA GLU A 554 2.15 9.98 -42.16
C GLU A 554 3.17 9.67 -43.26
N PRO A 555 3.41 8.38 -43.59
CA PRO A 555 4.36 8.03 -44.61
C PRO A 555 3.89 8.73 -45.88
N SER A 556 4.61 9.80 -46.24
CA SER A 556 4.37 10.55 -47.46
C SER A 556 4.22 9.54 -48.57
N SER A 557 3.05 9.54 -49.22
CA SER A 557 2.76 8.67 -50.36
C SER A 557 3.80 8.92 -51.43
N GLY A 558 4.86 8.11 -51.40
CA GLY A 558 6.12 8.46 -52.02
C GLY A 558 7.13 7.31 -51.93
N THR A 559 6.92 6.31 -52.78
CA THR A 559 7.96 5.39 -53.28
C THR A 559 8.29 4.15 -52.41
N ILE A 560 7.32 3.26 -52.21
CA ILE A 560 7.59 1.84 -51.94
C ILE A 560 7.46 1.06 -53.27
N LEU A 561 8.50 1.12 -54.10
CA LEU A 561 8.60 0.27 -55.30
C LEU A 561 10.02 -0.25 -55.58
N SER A 562 10.92 -0.28 -54.59
CA SER A 562 12.31 -0.72 -54.81
C SER A 562 12.80 -1.90 -53.96
N SER A 563 12.04 -2.41 -52.99
CA SER A 563 12.52 -3.49 -52.10
C SER A 563 11.85 -4.85 -52.25
N ILE A 564 10.90 -5.02 -53.17
CA ILE A 564 10.25 -6.33 -53.41
C ILE A 564 10.92 -7.12 -54.57
N CYS A 565 11.80 -6.52 -55.38
CA CYS A 565 12.43 -7.23 -56.51
C CYS A 565 13.55 -8.23 -56.18
N ASN A 566 14.01 -8.35 -54.92
CA ASN A 566 15.12 -9.26 -54.60
C ASN A 566 14.70 -10.60 -53.97
N LEU A 567 13.44 -10.77 -53.57
CA LEU A 567 13.01 -12.03 -52.94
C LEU A 567 12.48 -13.06 -53.95
N GLU A 568 11.89 -12.65 -55.07
CA GLU A 568 11.45 -13.59 -56.12
C GLU A 568 12.59 -14.18 -56.94
N VAL A 569 13.73 -13.46 -57.07
CA VAL A 569 14.91 -13.96 -57.79
C VAL A 569 15.61 -15.08 -57.01
N ILE A 570 15.57 -15.04 -55.67
CA ILE A 570 16.19 -16.07 -54.82
C ILE A 570 15.35 -17.36 -54.84
N ILE A 571 14.03 -17.27 -54.89
CA ILE A 571 13.13 -18.44 -54.94
C ILE A 571 13.26 -19.16 -56.30
N LEU A 572 13.43 -18.43 -57.40
CA LEU A 572 13.69 -19.02 -58.72
C LEU A 572 15.07 -19.67 -58.83
N TYR A 573 16.09 -19.15 -58.15
CA TYR A 573 17.44 -19.74 -58.17
C TYR A 573 17.54 -21.03 -57.35
N VAL A 574 16.81 -21.13 -56.23
CA VAL A 574 16.76 -22.36 -55.41
C VAL A 574 15.95 -23.46 -56.11
N ALA A 575 14.90 -23.11 -56.86
CA ALA A 575 14.13 -24.08 -57.64
C ALA A 575 14.92 -24.66 -58.83
N LEU A 576 15.84 -23.90 -59.42
CA LEU A 576 16.66 -24.34 -60.56
C LEU A 576 17.90 -25.17 -60.16
N LEU A 577 18.28 -25.16 -58.87
CA LEU A 577 19.34 -26.01 -58.32
C LEU A 577 18.82 -27.35 -57.76
N LEU A 578 17.50 -27.55 -57.73
CA LEU A 578 16.84 -28.76 -57.23
C LEU A 578 16.22 -29.63 -58.35
N VAL A 579 16.53 -29.33 -59.62
CA VAL A 579 16.27 -30.19 -60.79
C VAL A 579 17.59 -30.44 -61.49
#